data_AF-A0A920SJG3-F1
#
_entry.id   AF-A0A920SJG3-F1
#
_cell.length_a   1.000
_cell.length_b   1.000
_cell.length_c   1.000
_cell.angle_alpha   90.00
_cell.angle_beta   90.00
_cell.angle_gamma   90.00
#
_symmetry.space_group_name_H-M   'P 1'
#
loop_
_entity.id
_entity.type
_entity.pdbx_description
1 polymer ?
#
loop_
_entity_poly.entity_id
_entity_poly.type
_entity_poly.pdbx_seq_one_letter_code
_entity_poly.pdbx_strand_id
1 'polypeptide(L)'
;MVTSIQWGIQIRSPPENAANPPVLLVVDGILGNMDWLELAVLWTDEIGASEMWYRFLNVGSPILLAAGTDAMANFYRTMPLGVSRLYVQTQGETSMAAYMEAMKEGRSFVTTGPMLDFKLDGAAPGDVVSGEVSARFEIDLASAVSVDLVEVIVNGLVVWSGPGLDGAGSRTYEGSIDLPAAGWVAVRARGGETVWPAADSYSFAHTSPVWIESVGSVAADAFRRAAEELIPLVDAAEARLRESYGDVATPRILSDFEAARAKLVGRMPRP
;
A
#
# COMPACT_ATOMS: atom_id res chain seq x y z
N MET A 1 -23.71 -3.94 -0.99
CA MET A 1 -23.53 -3.38 -2.34
C MET A 1 -22.10 -2.86 -2.35
N VAL A 2 -21.15 -3.70 -2.76
CA VAL A 2 -19.71 -3.40 -2.71
C VAL A 2 -19.35 -2.75 -4.03
N THR A 3 -19.11 -1.44 -4.01
CA THR A 3 -18.61 -0.69 -5.17
C THR A 3 -17.09 -0.86 -5.24
N SER A 4 -16.64 -1.84 -6.01
CA SER A 4 -15.26 -1.89 -6.50
C SER A 4 -15.12 -0.86 -7.61
N ILE A 5 -14.42 0.25 -7.35
CA ILE A 5 -14.04 1.23 -8.38
C ILE A 5 -12.67 0.80 -8.91
N GLN A 6 -12.65 0.42 -10.18
CA GLN A 6 -11.51 -0.18 -10.86
C GLN A 6 -10.98 0.79 -11.91
N TRP A 7 -9.79 1.38 -11.67
CA TRP A 7 -8.96 2.03 -12.69
C TRP A 7 -7.50 1.98 -12.20
N GLY A 8 -6.63 1.30 -12.95
CA GLY A 8 -5.23 1.03 -12.56
C GLY A 8 -4.44 2.29 -12.24
N ILE A 9 -3.66 2.23 -11.15
CA ILE A 9 -2.79 3.31 -10.68
C ILE A 9 -1.42 3.11 -11.32
N GLN A 10 -1.02 3.99 -12.25
CA GLN A 10 0.38 4.06 -12.71
C GLN A 10 1.07 5.25 -12.06
N ILE A 11 1.91 5.03 -11.04
CA ILE A 11 2.76 6.09 -10.47
C ILE A 11 4.21 5.64 -10.59
N ARG A 12 4.77 5.80 -11.80
CA ARG A 12 6.23 5.75 -11.99
C ARG A 12 6.80 7.10 -11.59
N SER A 13 7.55 7.10 -10.48
CA SER A 13 8.36 8.20 -9.91
C SER A 13 7.62 9.52 -9.62
N PRO A 14 7.69 10.08 -8.40
CA PRO A 14 7.21 11.45 -8.17
C PRO A 14 8.15 12.45 -8.89
N PRO A 15 7.65 13.49 -9.61
CA PRO A 15 6.27 14.00 -9.66
C PRO A 15 5.53 13.76 -11.01
N GLU A 16 6.10 13.07 -11.99
CA GLU A 16 5.61 13.14 -13.38
C GLU A 16 4.26 12.42 -13.64
N ASN A 17 3.84 11.49 -12.78
CA ASN A 17 2.55 10.78 -12.89
C ASN A 17 1.54 11.08 -11.77
N ALA A 18 1.73 12.17 -11.01
CA ALA A 18 0.67 12.75 -10.17
C ALA A 18 -0.54 13.26 -10.99
N ALA A 19 -0.50 13.14 -12.32
CA ALA A 19 -1.42 13.81 -13.21
C ALA A 19 -2.83 13.25 -13.19
N ASN A 20 -3.15 11.99 -12.81
CA ASN A 20 -4.52 11.46 -13.02
C ASN A 20 -5.05 10.38 -12.05
N PRO A 21 -5.15 10.63 -10.73
CA PRO A 21 -5.81 9.67 -9.84
C PRO A 21 -7.31 9.55 -10.18
N PRO A 22 -7.94 8.38 -9.96
CA PRO A 22 -9.40 8.27 -9.97
C PRO A 22 -10.01 9.33 -9.04
N VAL A 23 -11.00 10.07 -9.55
CA VAL A 23 -11.49 11.33 -8.93
C VAL A 23 -11.84 11.18 -7.44
N LEU A 24 -12.48 10.07 -7.06
CA LEU A 24 -12.89 9.84 -5.67
C LEU A 24 -11.82 9.15 -4.82
N LEU A 25 -10.85 8.45 -5.42
CA LEU A 25 -9.84 7.69 -4.70
C LEU A 25 -9.09 8.55 -3.69
N VAL A 26 -8.67 9.75 -4.11
CA VAL A 26 -7.87 10.65 -3.27
C VAL A 26 -8.69 11.12 -2.08
N VAL A 27 -9.94 11.52 -2.31
CA VAL A 27 -10.83 12.07 -1.29
C VAL A 27 -11.25 10.98 -0.31
N ASP A 28 -11.69 9.82 -0.80
CA ASP A 28 -12.10 8.70 0.04
C ASP A 28 -10.92 8.15 0.85
N GLY A 29 -9.72 8.08 0.26
CA GLY A 29 -8.51 7.68 0.96
C GLY A 29 -8.12 8.66 2.06
N ILE A 30 -8.21 9.97 1.81
CA ILE A 30 -7.99 11.00 2.85
C ILE A 30 -9.02 10.90 3.96
N LEU A 31 -10.30 10.73 3.63
CA LEU A 31 -11.39 10.70 4.62
C LEU A 31 -11.44 9.39 5.40
N GLY A 32 -10.78 8.33 4.92
CA GLY A 32 -10.84 7.00 5.54
C GLY A 32 -12.12 6.25 5.18
N ASN A 33 -12.70 6.54 4.02
CA ASN A 33 -13.92 5.89 3.51
C ASN A 33 -13.62 4.59 2.74
N MET A 34 -12.37 4.11 2.78
CA MET A 34 -11.90 2.91 2.08
C MET A 34 -11.45 1.84 3.07
N ASP A 35 -11.94 0.62 2.91
CA ASP A 35 -11.50 -0.53 3.71
C ASP A 35 -10.14 -1.06 3.22
N TRP A 36 -9.94 -1.11 1.89
CA TRP A 36 -8.71 -1.61 1.28
C TRP A 36 -8.36 -0.90 -0.03
N LEU A 37 -7.10 -1.04 -0.45
CA LEU A 37 -6.57 -0.61 -1.75
C LEU A 37 -5.80 -1.75 -2.40
N GLU A 38 -6.13 -2.09 -3.65
CA GLU A 38 -5.39 -3.09 -4.40
C GLU A 38 -4.04 -2.53 -4.84
N LEU A 39 -2.95 -3.07 -4.28
CA LEU A 39 -1.58 -2.69 -4.65
C LEU A 39 -1.10 -3.45 -5.88
N ALA A 40 -1.58 -4.69 -6.06
CA ALA A 40 -1.25 -5.53 -7.20
C ALA A 40 -2.53 -6.06 -7.84
N VAL A 41 -2.83 -5.55 -9.03
CA VAL A 41 -3.94 -5.97 -9.89
C VAL A 41 -3.57 -5.66 -11.32
N LEU A 42 -4.22 -6.32 -12.27
CA LEU A 42 -4.04 -6.03 -13.68
C LEU A 42 -4.12 -4.50 -13.93
N TRP A 43 -3.14 -3.98 -14.69
CA TRP A 43 -2.98 -2.56 -15.03
C TRP A 43 -2.48 -1.62 -13.92
N THR A 44 -2.14 -2.14 -12.74
CA THR A 44 -1.50 -1.34 -11.70
C THR A 44 0.02 -1.30 -11.90
N ASP A 45 0.64 -0.21 -11.47
CA ASP A 45 2.07 -0.16 -11.17
C ASP A 45 2.20 -0.27 -9.64
N GLU A 46 2.69 -1.41 -9.16
CA GLU A 46 2.68 -1.78 -7.75
C GLU A 46 3.46 -0.78 -6.89
N ILE A 47 4.58 -0.27 -7.42
CA ILE A 47 5.34 0.80 -6.76
C ILE A 47 4.46 2.02 -6.60
N GLY A 48 3.83 2.43 -7.68
CA GLY A 48 3.01 3.60 -7.68
C GLY A 48 1.80 3.53 -6.75
N ALA A 49 1.05 2.42 -6.80
CA ALA A 49 -0.06 2.18 -5.89
C ALA A 49 0.40 2.17 -4.42
N SER A 50 1.56 1.58 -4.13
CA SER A 50 2.15 1.60 -2.79
C SER A 50 2.44 3.02 -2.32
N GLU A 51 3.02 3.86 -3.18
CA GLU A 51 3.30 5.26 -2.86
C GLU A 51 2.01 6.03 -2.51
N MET A 52 0.92 5.84 -3.26
CA MET A 52 -0.39 6.44 -2.91
C MET A 52 -0.91 5.89 -1.57
N TRP A 53 -0.83 4.58 -1.36
CA TRP A 53 -1.24 3.94 -0.12
C TRP A 53 -0.51 4.52 1.10
N TYR A 54 0.81 4.72 1.00
CA TYR A 54 1.60 5.33 2.07
C TYR A 54 1.09 6.73 2.44
N ARG A 55 0.68 7.54 1.46
CA ARG A 55 0.13 8.88 1.71
C ARG A 55 -1.16 8.79 2.53
N PHE A 56 -2.02 7.82 2.25
CA PHE A 56 -3.23 7.59 3.04
C PHE A 56 -2.93 7.12 4.47
N LEU A 57 -2.00 6.17 4.64
CA LEU A 57 -1.55 5.75 5.97
C LEU A 57 -0.98 6.95 6.75
N ASN A 58 -0.18 7.77 6.10
CA ASN A 58 0.47 8.95 6.68
C ASN A 58 -0.50 10.09 7.03
N VAL A 59 -1.76 10.06 6.57
CA VAL A 59 -2.83 10.96 7.03
C VAL A 59 -3.81 10.30 8.00
N GLY A 60 -3.42 9.13 8.53
CA GLY A 60 -4.15 8.40 9.57
C GLY A 60 -5.34 7.61 9.04
N SER A 61 -5.32 7.23 7.76
CA SER A 61 -6.31 6.33 7.17
C SER A 61 -5.71 4.91 7.09
N PRO A 62 -6.06 3.99 8.00
CA PRO A 62 -5.47 2.64 8.06
C PRO A 62 -6.09 1.70 7.00
N ILE A 63 -5.93 2.06 5.73
CA ILE A 63 -6.45 1.30 4.60
C ILE A 63 -5.68 -0.02 4.49
N LEU A 64 -6.38 -1.14 4.42
CA LEU A 64 -5.75 -2.46 4.26
C LEU A 64 -5.17 -2.59 2.84
N LEU A 65 -4.08 -3.32 2.68
CA LEU A 65 -3.64 -3.73 1.35
C LEU A 65 -4.50 -4.89 0.84
N ALA A 66 -4.69 -4.92 -0.48
CA ALA A 66 -5.35 -6.01 -1.18
C ALA A 66 -4.64 -6.31 -2.51
N ALA A 67 -4.97 -7.46 -3.09
CA ALA A 67 -4.51 -7.83 -4.42
C ALA A 67 -5.48 -8.85 -5.03
N GLY A 68 -5.65 -8.73 -6.34
CA GLY A 68 -6.49 -9.60 -7.14
C GLY A 68 -6.04 -9.55 -8.59
N THR A 69 -6.06 -10.68 -9.28
CA THR A 69 -5.53 -10.72 -10.66
C THR A 69 -6.42 -10.00 -11.67
N ASP A 70 -7.69 -9.74 -11.31
CA ASP A 70 -8.69 -9.19 -12.23
C ASP A 70 -8.74 -9.97 -13.55
N ALA A 71 -8.84 -11.29 -13.44
CA ALA A 71 -8.68 -12.16 -14.58
C ALA A 71 -9.92 -12.17 -15.48
N MET A 72 -9.81 -11.59 -16.68
CA MET A 72 -10.80 -11.74 -17.75
C MET A 72 -10.59 -13.04 -18.54
N ALA A 73 -10.61 -14.18 -17.85
CA ALA A 73 -10.40 -15.49 -18.46
C ALA A 73 -11.56 -15.84 -19.41
N ASN A 74 -11.23 -16.15 -20.67
CA ASN A 74 -12.18 -16.71 -21.64
C ASN A 74 -11.48 -17.74 -22.54
N PHE A 75 -12.25 -18.41 -23.40
CA PHE A 75 -11.74 -19.50 -24.24
C PHE A 75 -10.59 -19.11 -25.19
N TYR A 76 -10.52 -17.84 -25.60
CA TYR A 76 -9.52 -17.33 -26.55
C TYR A 76 -8.35 -16.61 -25.88
N ARG A 77 -8.51 -16.18 -24.62
CA ARG A 77 -7.49 -15.50 -23.83
C ARG A 77 -7.61 -15.90 -22.37
N THR A 78 -6.66 -16.72 -21.92
CA THR A 78 -6.53 -17.08 -20.51
C THR A 78 -5.32 -16.35 -19.95
N MET A 79 -5.58 -15.28 -19.21
CA MET A 79 -4.55 -14.66 -18.39
C MET A 79 -4.17 -15.61 -17.25
N PRO A 80 -2.89 -15.66 -16.84
CA PRO A 80 -2.49 -16.48 -15.69
C PRO A 80 -3.33 -16.10 -14.47
N LEU A 81 -3.96 -17.08 -13.83
CA LEU A 81 -4.78 -16.82 -12.65
C LEU A 81 -3.91 -16.78 -11.40
N GLY A 82 -4.18 -15.80 -10.54
CA GLY A 82 -3.41 -15.59 -9.33
C GLY A 82 -2.02 -15.03 -9.60
N VAL A 83 -1.82 -14.15 -10.58
CA VAL A 83 -0.52 -13.46 -10.68
C VAL A 83 -0.28 -12.67 -9.40
N SER A 84 -1.16 -11.71 -9.13
CA SER A 84 -1.25 -11.02 -7.86
C SER A 84 -2.09 -11.81 -6.85
N ARG A 85 -1.60 -11.88 -5.61
CA ARG A 85 -2.23 -12.60 -4.50
C ARG A 85 -2.12 -11.79 -3.22
N LEU A 86 -3.12 -11.97 -2.35
CA LEU A 86 -3.07 -11.59 -0.95
C LEU A 86 -2.97 -12.85 -0.09
N TYR A 87 -1.88 -12.98 0.65
CA TYR A 87 -1.73 -14.00 1.69
C TYR A 87 -2.13 -13.42 3.04
N VAL A 88 -2.85 -14.20 3.83
CA VAL A 88 -3.34 -13.81 5.16
C VAL A 88 -2.96 -14.92 6.15
N GLN A 89 -2.36 -14.53 7.27
CA GLN A 89 -1.92 -15.44 8.33
C GLN A 89 -3.04 -15.68 9.34
N THR A 90 -3.69 -16.83 9.21
CA THR A 90 -4.82 -17.25 10.05
C THR A 90 -4.42 -18.09 11.26
N GLN A 91 -3.12 -18.20 11.56
CA GLN A 91 -2.59 -19.03 12.64
C GLN A 91 -3.00 -20.51 12.51
N GLY A 92 -3.15 -20.99 11.28
CA GLY A 92 -3.50 -22.37 10.96
C GLY A 92 -5.01 -22.65 10.81
N GLU A 93 -5.88 -21.68 11.04
CA GLU A 93 -7.31 -21.84 10.78
C GLU A 93 -7.63 -21.75 9.28
N THR A 94 -8.54 -22.61 8.80
CA THR A 94 -8.90 -22.71 7.37
C THR A 94 -10.29 -22.17 7.05
N SER A 95 -10.97 -21.57 8.03
CA SER A 95 -12.32 -21.03 7.85
C SER A 95 -12.29 -19.65 7.16
N MET A 96 -13.31 -19.36 6.36
CA MET A 96 -13.47 -18.02 5.77
C MET A 96 -13.59 -16.93 6.84
N ALA A 97 -14.24 -17.25 7.98
CA ALA A 97 -14.34 -16.31 9.09
C ALA A 97 -12.97 -15.94 9.65
N ALA A 98 -12.11 -16.94 9.90
CA ALA A 98 -10.75 -16.71 10.37
C ALA A 98 -9.90 -15.94 9.36
N TYR A 99 -10.05 -16.24 8.06
CA TYR A 99 -9.41 -15.49 6.98
C TYR A 99 -9.82 -14.01 7.01
N MET A 100 -11.12 -13.72 7.10
CA MET A 100 -11.61 -12.33 7.10
C MET A 100 -11.20 -11.58 8.37
N GLU A 101 -11.20 -12.22 9.54
CA GLU A 101 -10.74 -11.58 10.78
C GLU A 101 -9.24 -11.29 10.73
N ALA A 102 -8.41 -12.25 10.34
CA ALA A 102 -6.96 -12.01 10.18
C ALA A 102 -6.65 -10.96 9.10
N MET A 103 -7.44 -10.90 8.02
CA MET A 103 -7.34 -9.86 6.99
C MET A 103 -7.63 -8.47 7.57
N LYS A 104 -8.71 -8.31 8.35
CA LYS A 104 -9.07 -7.03 8.99
C LYS A 104 -8.03 -6.57 10.00
N GLU A 105 -7.38 -7.51 10.66
CA GLU A 105 -6.26 -7.24 11.56
C GLU A 105 -4.96 -6.88 10.80
N GLY A 106 -4.95 -6.94 9.47
CA GLY A 106 -3.77 -6.61 8.68
C GLY A 106 -2.68 -7.68 8.71
N ARG A 107 -2.98 -8.92 9.11
CA ARG A 107 -2.02 -10.04 9.14
C ARG A 107 -1.77 -10.59 7.74
N SER A 108 -1.25 -9.77 6.84
CA SER A 108 -1.22 -10.07 5.41
C SER A 108 -0.03 -9.48 4.65
N PHE A 109 0.20 -10.00 3.45
CA PHE A 109 1.09 -9.39 2.46
C PHE A 109 0.57 -9.63 1.03
N VAL A 110 0.85 -8.66 0.14
CA VAL A 110 0.60 -8.74 -1.30
C VAL A 110 1.82 -9.29 -2.01
N THR A 111 1.63 -10.08 -3.06
CA THR A 111 2.72 -10.59 -3.90
C THR A 111 2.31 -10.89 -5.34
N THR A 112 3.26 -10.73 -6.27
CA THR A 112 3.20 -11.23 -7.66
C THR A 112 4.09 -12.47 -7.90
N GLY A 113 4.70 -12.99 -6.83
CA GLY A 113 5.62 -14.13 -6.86
C GLY A 113 6.45 -14.26 -5.57
N PRO A 114 7.26 -13.25 -5.20
CA PRO A 114 8.10 -13.29 -4.01
C PRO A 114 7.29 -13.40 -2.72
N MET A 115 7.73 -14.23 -1.78
CA MET A 115 7.12 -14.37 -0.46
C MET A 115 7.96 -13.61 0.57
N LEU A 116 7.27 -12.91 1.47
CA LEU A 116 7.87 -12.18 2.58
C LEU A 116 7.28 -12.69 3.89
N ASP A 117 8.15 -13.03 4.83
CA ASP A 117 7.84 -13.08 6.26
C ASP A 117 8.62 -11.95 6.95
N PHE A 118 7.96 -11.16 7.78
CA PHE A 118 8.53 -9.97 8.41
C PHE A 118 8.19 -9.94 9.88
N LYS A 119 9.20 -9.68 10.71
CA LYS A 119 9.04 -9.40 12.13
C LYS A 119 9.79 -8.15 12.54
N LEU A 120 9.22 -7.40 13.48
CA LEU A 120 9.81 -6.25 14.14
C LEU A 120 9.73 -6.45 15.65
N ASP A 121 10.87 -6.73 16.30
CA ASP A 121 10.94 -7.22 17.69
C ASP A 121 9.98 -8.39 17.98
N GLY A 122 9.80 -9.27 16.99
CA GLY A 122 8.91 -10.42 17.06
C GLY A 122 7.44 -10.12 16.73
N ALA A 123 7.04 -8.85 16.60
CA ALA A 123 5.71 -8.46 16.12
C ALA A 123 5.59 -8.66 14.61
N ALA A 124 4.43 -9.11 14.15
CA ALA A 124 4.13 -9.40 12.74
C ALA A 124 3.27 -8.28 12.12
N PRO A 125 3.15 -8.21 10.78
CA PRO A 125 2.21 -7.31 10.11
C PRO A 125 0.81 -7.35 10.75
N GLY A 126 0.23 -6.19 11.01
CA GLY A 126 -1.03 -6.02 11.74
C GLY A 126 -0.87 -5.71 13.23
N ASP A 127 0.25 -6.12 13.85
CA ASP A 127 0.52 -5.85 15.26
C ASP A 127 0.90 -4.39 15.52
N VAL A 128 0.96 -4.04 16.81
CA VAL A 128 1.34 -2.71 17.31
C VAL A 128 2.58 -2.84 18.19
N VAL A 129 3.58 -1.99 17.96
CA VAL A 129 4.81 -1.86 18.76
C VAL A 129 4.94 -0.46 19.34
N SER A 130 5.82 -0.28 20.33
CA SER A 130 6.14 1.06 20.85
C SER A 130 7.04 1.85 19.91
N GLY A 131 6.89 3.17 19.90
CA GLY A 131 7.75 4.13 19.22
C GLY A 131 8.91 4.61 20.11
N GLU A 132 9.77 5.45 19.53
CA GLU A 132 10.95 6.03 20.20
C GLU A 132 11.92 4.99 20.79
N VAL A 133 11.95 3.81 20.17
CA VAL A 133 12.83 2.69 20.53
C VAL A 133 13.59 2.22 19.30
N SER A 134 14.75 1.59 19.52
CA SER A 134 15.43 0.85 18.46
C SER A 134 14.84 -0.56 18.41
N ALA A 135 14.36 -0.98 17.24
CA ALA A 135 13.71 -2.26 17.03
C ALA A 135 14.48 -3.11 16.03
N ARG A 136 14.60 -4.42 16.32
CA ARG A 136 15.25 -5.38 15.43
C ARG A 136 14.25 -5.87 14.40
N PHE A 137 14.63 -5.85 13.13
CA PHE A 137 13.86 -6.49 12.07
C PHE A 137 14.46 -7.84 11.68
N GLU A 138 13.58 -8.76 11.26
CA GLU A 138 13.89 -10.03 10.60
C GLU A 138 13.01 -10.13 9.35
N ILE A 139 13.61 -10.45 8.21
CA ILE A 139 12.92 -10.58 6.93
C ILE A 139 13.36 -11.88 6.27
N ASP A 140 12.43 -12.78 6.02
CA ASP A 140 12.65 -13.93 5.15
C ASP A 140 12.05 -13.65 3.77
N LEU A 141 12.91 -13.62 2.75
CA LEU A 141 12.52 -13.57 1.35
C LEU A 141 12.66 -14.96 0.73
N ALA A 142 11.63 -15.42 0.04
CA ALA A 142 11.71 -16.57 -0.86
C ALA A 142 11.11 -16.23 -2.22
N SER A 143 11.70 -16.70 -3.31
CA SER A 143 11.16 -16.48 -4.66
C SER A 143 11.55 -17.61 -5.60
N ALA A 144 10.73 -17.86 -6.61
CA ALA A 144 11.03 -18.77 -7.73
C ALA A 144 11.72 -18.05 -8.90
N VAL A 145 11.78 -16.72 -8.87
CA VAL A 145 12.38 -15.85 -9.89
C VAL A 145 13.24 -14.79 -9.23
N SER A 146 14.02 -14.05 -10.04
CA SER A 146 14.86 -12.98 -9.52
C SER A 146 14.07 -11.84 -8.87
N VAL A 147 14.70 -11.18 -7.90
CA VAL A 147 14.22 -10.01 -7.17
C VAL A 147 15.42 -9.09 -7.00
N ASP A 148 15.35 -7.83 -7.41
CA ASP A 148 16.52 -6.96 -7.35
C ASP A 148 16.85 -6.54 -5.91
N LEU A 149 15.83 -6.23 -5.12
CA LEU A 149 16.02 -5.57 -3.83
C LEU A 149 14.89 -5.79 -2.83
N VAL A 150 15.26 -5.71 -1.55
CA VAL A 150 14.37 -5.71 -0.38
C VAL A 150 14.59 -4.40 0.36
N GLU A 151 13.50 -3.79 0.83
CA GLU A 151 13.47 -2.48 1.47
C GLU A 151 12.64 -2.56 2.77
N VAL A 152 13.16 -1.97 3.86
CA VAL A 152 12.36 -1.64 5.06
C VAL A 152 11.92 -0.19 4.94
N ILE A 153 10.64 0.04 5.12
CA ILE A 153 9.98 1.31 4.91
C ILE A 153 9.38 1.78 6.23
N VAL A 154 9.67 3.01 6.62
CA VAL A 154 9.06 3.68 7.78
C VAL A 154 8.35 4.93 7.28
N ASN A 155 7.04 5.01 7.48
CA ASN A 155 6.24 6.19 7.08
C ASN A 155 6.45 6.63 5.62
N GLY A 156 6.60 5.67 4.71
CA GLY A 156 6.83 5.89 3.28
C GLY A 156 8.27 6.19 2.87
N LEU A 157 9.24 6.16 3.80
CA LEU A 157 10.66 6.34 3.50
C LEU A 157 11.42 5.03 3.65
N VAL A 158 12.27 4.70 2.67
CA VAL A 158 13.18 3.55 2.77
C VAL A 158 14.28 3.88 3.78
N VAL A 159 14.31 3.14 4.90
CA VAL A 159 15.31 3.33 5.97
C VAL A 159 16.41 2.27 5.94
N TRP A 160 16.17 1.17 5.24
CA TRP A 160 17.16 0.12 4.98
C TRP A 160 16.85 -0.54 3.64
N SER A 161 17.90 -0.97 2.94
CA SER A 161 17.78 -1.75 1.71
C SER A 161 18.90 -2.80 1.62
N GLY A 162 18.55 -3.97 1.09
CA GLY A 162 19.47 -5.06 0.80
C GLY A 162 19.26 -5.65 -0.59
N PRO A 163 20.28 -6.33 -1.15
CA PRO A 163 20.14 -7.00 -2.44
C PRO A 163 19.14 -8.16 -2.33
N GLY A 164 18.31 -8.37 -3.35
CA GLY A 164 17.37 -9.49 -3.42
C GLY A 164 18.02 -10.80 -3.86
N LEU A 165 17.38 -11.52 -4.77
CA LEU A 165 17.79 -12.84 -5.26
C LEU A 165 18.09 -12.78 -6.76
N ASP A 166 19.22 -13.33 -7.21
CA ASP A 166 19.55 -13.42 -8.64
C ASP A 166 18.70 -14.45 -9.40
N GLY A 167 17.86 -15.22 -8.70
CA GLY A 167 17.01 -16.27 -9.24
C GLY A 167 16.23 -17.00 -8.14
N ALA A 168 15.81 -18.24 -8.40
CA ALA A 168 15.10 -19.05 -7.42
C ALA A 168 15.93 -19.28 -6.16
N GLY A 169 15.35 -19.05 -4.99
CA GLY A 169 16.04 -19.23 -3.72
C GLY A 169 15.34 -18.55 -2.55
N SER A 170 16.06 -18.48 -1.43
CA SER A 170 15.64 -17.73 -0.24
C SER A 170 16.83 -17.04 0.41
N ARG A 171 16.55 -15.96 1.14
CA ARG A 171 17.53 -15.23 1.96
C ARG A 171 16.86 -14.58 3.15
N THR A 172 17.50 -14.68 4.31
CA THR A 172 17.11 -13.98 5.53
C THR A 172 17.94 -12.71 5.69
N TYR A 173 17.31 -11.62 6.14
CA TYR A 173 17.95 -10.36 6.48
C TYR A 173 17.60 -9.99 7.91
N GLU A 174 18.56 -9.41 8.61
CA GLU A 174 18.39 -8.93 9.96
C GLU A 174 19.10 -7.59 10.13
N GLY A 175 18.56 -6.76 11.01
CA GLY A 175 19.16 -5.47 11.36
C GLY A 175 18.32 -4.75 12.41
N SER A 176 18.61 -3.47 12.61
CA SER A 176 17.86 -2.62 13.54
C SER A 176 17.54 -1.28 12.89
N ILE A 177 16.38 -0.74 13.25
CA ILE A 177 15.91 0.59 12.83
C ILE A 177 15.41 1.35 14.06
N ASP A 178 15.60 2.67 14.05
CA ASP A 178 15.04 3.52 15.10
C ASP A 178 13.61 3.91 14.74
N LEU A 179 12.67 3.59 15.63
CA LEU A 179 11.25 3.85 15.41
C LEU A 179 10.90 5.29 15.81
N PRO A 180 10.16 6.03 14.96
CA PRO A 180 9.61 7.32 15.34
C PRO A 180 8.56 7.16 16.45
N ALA A 181 8.06 8.27 16.98
CA ALA A 181 7.02 8.25 18.01
C ALA A 181 5.64 7.72 17.54
N ALA A 182 5.41 7.64 16.22
CA ALA A 182 4.15 7.18 15.65
C ALA A 182 4.31 6.80 14.17
N GLY A 183 3.29 6.16 13.61
CA GLY A 183 3.23 5.76 12.21
C GLY A 183 3.32 4.25 12.04
N TRP A 184 4.07 3.80 11.05
CA TRP A 184 4.09 2.41 10.64
C TRP A 184 5.42 1.98 9.99
N VAL A 185 5.66 0.68 10.01
CA VAL A 185 6.79 0.00 9.36
C VAL A 185 6.27 -1.09 8.44
N ALA A 186 6.83 -1.23 7.24
CA ALA A 186 6.54 -2.35 6.34
C ALA A 186 7.77 -2.76 5.54
N VAL A 187 7.67 -3.89 4.84
CA VAL A 187 8.74 -4.42 3.98
C VAL A 187 8.23 -4.58 2.56
N ARG A 188 9.07 -4.18 1.60
CA ARG A 188 8.84 -4.32 0.15
C ARG A 188 9.97 -5.10 -0.50
N ALA A 189 9.63 -6.03 -1.37
CA ALA A 189 10.56 -6.67 -2.31
C ALA A 189 10.15 -6.30 -3.74
N ARG A 190 11.10 -5.88 -4.60
CA ARG A 190 10.76 -5.46 -5.97
C ARG A 190 11.90 -5.69 -6.97
N GLY A 191 11.54 -5.64 -8.25
CA GLY A 191 12.48 -5.70 -9.38
C GLY A 191 12.83 -7.13 -9.76
N GLY A 192 13.79 -7.30 -10.66
CA GLY A 192 14.19 -8.58 -11.22
C GLY A 192 13.57 -8.84 -12.58
N GLU A 193 14.17 -9.78 -13.30
CA GLU A 193 13.68 -10.28 -14.57
C GLU A 193 12.42 -11.14 -14.35
N THR A 194 11.34 -10.79 -15.04
CA THR A 194 10.14 -11.62 -15.10
C THR A 194 10.35 -12.73 -16.13
N VAL A 195 10.63 -13.92 -15.63
CA VAL A 195 10.59 -15.17 -16.40
C VAL A 195 9.47 -16.07 -15.87
N TRP A 196 8.94 -16.95 -16.71
CA TRP A 196 7.98 -17.96 -16.24
C TRP A 196 8.56 -18.70 -15.01
N PRO A 197 7.79 -18.89 -13.92
CA PRO A 197 6.33 -18.74 -13.81
C PRO A 197 5.83 -17.35 -13.39
N ALA A 198 6.71 -16.34 -13.24
CA ALA A 198 6.26 -14.96 -13.03
C ALA A 198 5.57 -14.42 -14.28
N ALA A 199 4.52 -13.62 -14.07
CA ALA A 199 3.64 -13.17 -15.14
C ALA A 199 3.20 -11.71 -14.95
N ASP A 200 4.12 -10.89 -14.42
CA ASP A 200 3.95 -9.45 -14.24
C ASP A 200 5.13 -8.65 -14.80
N SER A 201 5.08 -7.33 -14.79
CA SER A 201 6.14 -6.46 -15.33
C SER A 201 7.46 -6.55 -14.56
N TYR A 202 7.39 -6.91 -13.26
CA TYR A 202 8.53 -7.15 -12.37
C TYR A 202 8.05 -7.96 -11.16
N SER A 203 8.97 -8.60 -10.44
CA SER A 203 8.64 -9.25 -9.17
C SER A 203 8.29 -8.19 -8.12
N PHE A 204 7.21 -8.39 -7.37
CA PHE A 204 6.77 -7.47 -6.33
C PHE A 204 6.18 -8.22 -5.13
N ALA A 205 6.50 -7.78 -3.92
CA ALA A 205 5.79 -8.14 -2.72
C ALA A 205 5.83 -6.99 -1.71
N HIS A 206 4.77 -6.85 -0.90
CA HIS A 206 4.67 -5.83 0.13
C HIS A 206 3.87 -6.32 1.33
N THR A 207 4.40 -6.16 2.54
CA THR A 207 3.70 -6.54 3.77
C THR A 207 2.68 -5.49 4.20
N SER A 208 1.68 -5.92 4.97
CA SER A 208 0.89 -4.96 5.74
C SER A 208 1.77 -4.27 6.78
N PRO A 209 1.32 -3.14 7.33
CA PRO A 209 2.13 -2.41 8.29
C PRO A 209 2.17 -3.13 9.64
N VAL A 210 3.33 -3.09 10.30
CA VAL A 210 3.42 -3.10 11.76
C VAL A 210 3.21 -1.66 12.21
N TRP A 211 2.24 -1.44 13.10
CA TRP A 211 1.87 -0.11 13.56
C TRP A 211 2.73 0.31 14.75
N ILE A 212 3.02 1.60 14.84
CA ILE A 212 3.74 2.20 15.97
C ILE A 212 2.71 2.89 16.87
N GLU A 213 2.71 2.60 18.17
CA GLU A 213 1.75 3.07 19.20
C GLU A 213 0.29 2.63 19.03
N SER A 214 -0.31 2.82 17.86
CA SER A 214 -1.70 2.40 17.58
C SER A 214 -1.95 2.32 16.08
N VAL A 215 -2.94 1.51 15.67
CA VAL A 215 -3.41 1.47 14.28
C VAL A 215 -3.86 2.85 13.82
N GLY A 216 -3.35 3.31 12.66
CA GLY A 216 -3.64 4.63 12.12
C GLY A 216 -2.97 5.80 12.85
N SER A 217 -1.98 5.53 13.72
CA SER A 217 -1.15 6.58 14.31
C SER A 217 -0.33 7.29 13.22
N VAL A 218 0.07 8.53 13.49
CA VAL A 218 0.71 9.37 12.49
C VAL A 218 1.85 10.20 13.09
N ALA A 219 3.04 10.08 12.50
CA ALA A 219 4.14 11.00 12.78
C ALA A 219 3.90 12.37 12.11
N ALA A 220 4.18 13.45 12.82
CA ALA A 220 3.89 14.82 12.37
C ALA A 220 4.62 15.20 11.05
N ASP A 221 5.82 14.68 10.85
CA ASP A 221 6.60 14.90 9.62
C ASP A 221 6.04 14.10 8.44
N ALA A 222 5.61 12.85 8.67
CA ALA A 222 4.96 12.00 7.69
C ALA A 222 3.63 12.61 7.23
N PHE A 223 2.82 13.11 8.18
CA PHE A 223 1.58 13.82 7.87
C PHE A 223 1.84 15.01 6.96
N ARG A 224 2.83 15.85 7.30
CA ARG A 224 3.14 17.06 6.54
C ARG A 224 3.50 16.73 5.10
N ARG A 225 4.42 15.78 4.88
CA ARG A 225 4.80 15.34 3.52
C ARG A 225 3.61 14.83 2.74
N ALA A 226 2.82 13.95 3.34
CA ALA A 226 1.63 13.40 2.68
C ALA A 226 0.59 14.48 2.36
N ALA A 227 0.36 15.43 3.27
CA ALA A 227 -0.57 16.55 3.05
C ALA A 227 -0.11 17.47 1.91
N GLU A 228 1.18 17.82 1.86
CA GLU A 228 1.78 18.63 0.79
C GLU A 228 1.61 17.98 -0.59
N GLU A 229 1.65 16.65 -0.67
CA GLU A 229 1.47 15.90 -1.92
C GLU A 229 -0.01 15.63 -2.24
N LEU A 230 -0.87 15.45 -1.24
CA LEU A 230 -2.29 15.14 -1.44
C LEU A 230 -3.12 16.37 -1.78
N ILE A 231 -2.80 17.56 -1.27
CA ILE A 231 -3.57 18.79 -1.56
C ILE A 231 -3.65 19.06 -3.07
N PRO A 232 -2.54 19.09 -3.83
CA PRO A 232 -2.61 19.30 -5.29
C PRO A 232 -3.43 18.21 -6.01
N LEU A 233 -3.43 16.98 -5.50
CA LEU A 233 -4.21 15.88 -6.07
C LEU A 233 -5.71 16.05 -5.82
N VAL A 234 -6.10 16.53 -4.64
CA VAL A 234 -7.49 16.88 -4.32
C VAL A 234 -7.97 17.99 -5.25
N ASP A 235 -7.18 19.04 -5.45
CA ASP A 235 -7.54 20.15 -6.33
C ASP A 235 -7.65 19.71 -7.81
N ALA A 236 -6.72 18.87 -8.28
CA ALA A 236 -6.77 18.31 -9.62
C ALA A 236 -7.98 17.39 -9.83
N ALA A 237 -8.31 16.54 -8.85
CA ALA A 237 -9.46 15.66 -8.90
C ALA A 237 -10.78 16.45 -8.89
N GLU A 238 -10.87 17.54 -8.13
CA GLU A 238 -12.07 18.39 -8.11
C GLU A 238 -12.27 19.12 -9.45
N ALA A 239 -11.18 19.65 -10.02
CA ALA A 239 -11.24 20.32 -11.33
C ALA A 239 -11.80 19.38 -12.40
N ARG A 240 -11.34 18.11 -12.40
CA ARG A 240 -11.86 17.07 -13.31
C ARG A 240 -13.30 16.69 -13.05
N LEU A 241 -13.70 16.60 -11.79
CA LEU A 241 -15.10 16.35 -11.44
C LEU A 241 -15.97 17.45 -12.05
N ARG A 242 -15.60 18.72 -11.86
CA ARG A 242 -16.34 19.87 -12.37
C ARG A 242 -16.38 19.88 -13.90
N GLU A 243 -15.27 19.57 -14.58
CA GLU A 243 -15.24 19.43 -16.03
C GLU A 243 -16.17 18.29 -16.52
N SER A 244 -16.11 17.13 -15.86
CA SER A 244 -16.87 15.94 -16.27
C SER A 244 -18.37 16.08 -16.07
N TYR A 245 -18.80 16.76 -14.99
CA TYR A 245 -20.22 16.93 -14.65
C TYR A 245 -20.81 18.24 -15.20
N GLY A 246 -19.99 19.22 -15.60
CA GLY A 246 -20.46 20.51 -16.11
C GLY A 246 -21.39 21.20 -15.13
N ASP A 247 -22.61 21.51 -15.59
CA ASP A 247 -23.64 22.18 -14.78
C ASP A 247 -24.41 21.25 -13.83
N VAL A 248 -24.14 19.94 -13.85
CA VAL A 248 -24.82 18.98 -12.96
C VAL A 248 -24.36 19.21 -11.52
N ALA A 249 -25.31 19.55 -10.65
CA ALA A 249 -25.03 19.77 -9.24
C ALA A 249 -24.59 18.47 -8.54
N THR A 250 -23.39 18.48 -7.96
CA THR A 250 -22.79 17.36 -7.21
C THR A 250 -22.47 17.73 -5.76
N PRO A 251 -23.42 18.31 -4.98
CA PRO A 251 -23.13 18.94 -3.69
C PRO A 251 -22.54 17.98 -2.66
N ARG A 252 -22.96 16.70 -2.66
CA ARG A 252 -22.40 15.68 -1.76
C ARG A 252 -20.94 15.39 -2.05
N ILE A 253 -20.60 15.22 -3.33
CA ILE A 253 -19.21 14.94 -3.72
C ILE A 253 -18.34 16.15 -3.39
N LEU A 254 -18.79 17.36 -3.74
CA LEU A 254 -18.06 18.59 -3.45
C LEU A 254 -17.83 18.81 -1.94
N SER A 255 -18.79 18.41 -1.08
CA SER A 255 -18.58 18.48 0.37
C SER A 255 -17.47 17.52 0.86
N ASP A 256 -17.26 16.39 0.19
CA ASP A 256 -16.17 15.47 0.54
C ASP A 256 -14.81 16.07 0.17
N PHE A 257 -14.70 16.79 -0.96
CA PHE A 257 -13.50 17.55 -1.33
C PHE A 257 -13.15 18.63 -0.29
N GLU A 258 -14.16 19.37 0.18
CA GLU A 258 -13.98 20.36 1.25
C GLU A 258 -13.54 19.71 2.56
N ALA A 259 -14.16 18.59 2.95
CA ALA A 259 -13.80 17.84 4.16
C ALA A 259 -12.37 17.29 4.08
N ALA A 260 -11.96 16.77 2.93
CA ALA A 260 -10.60 16.28 2.71
C ALA A 260 -9.56 17.40 2.89
N ARG A 261 -9.79 18.57 2.26
CA ARG A 261 -8.92 19.74 2.46
C ARG A 261 -8.88 20.18 3.93
N ALA A 262 -10.02 20.23 4.59
CA ALA A 262 -10.09 20.61 6.01
C ALA A 262 -9.27 19.65 6.90
N LYS A 263 -9.32 18.33 6.63
CA LYS A 263 -8.51 17.33 7.34
C LYS A 263 -7.02 17.58 7.13
N LEU A 264 -6.59 17.83 5.90
CA LEU A 264 -5.17 18.06 5.57
C LEU A 264 -4.64 19.36 6.19
N VAL A 265 -5.35 20.48 6.02
CA VAL A 265 -4.90 21.79 6.53
C VAL A 265 -5.00 21.88 8.05
N GLY A 266 -6.03 21.29 8.66
CA GLY A 266 -6.30 21.41 10.10
C GLY A 266 -5.22 20.83 11.01
N ARG A 267 -4.37 19.93 10.50
CA ARG A 267 -3.28 19.28 11.24
C ARG A 267 -1.87 19.72 10.80
N MET A 268 -1.75 20.58 9.79
CA MET A 268 -0.45 21.17 9.45
C MET A 268 0.00 22.14 10.54
N PRO A 269 1.29 22.16 10.92
CA PRO A 269 1.82 23.20 11.80
C PRO A 269 1.57 24.56 11.17
N ARG A 270 1.03 25.52 11.92
CA ARG A 270 1.01 26.91 11.46
C ARG A 270 2.46 27.42 11.39
N PRO A 271 2.80 28.23 10.37
CA PRO A 271 4.13 28.80 10.24
C PRO A 271 4.52 29.67 11.44
#